data_AF-A0A842NEW8-F1
#
_entry.id   AF-A0A842NEW8-F1
#
_cell.length_a   1.000
_cell.length_b   1.000
_cell.length_c   1.000
_cell.angle_alpha   90.00
_cell.angle_beta   90.00
_cell.angle_gamma   90.00
#
_symmetry.space_group_name_H-M   'P 1'
#
loop_
_entity.id
_entity.type
_entity.pdbx_description
1 polymer ?
#
loop_
_entity_poly.entity_id
_entity_poly.type
_entity_poly.pdbx_seq_one_letter_code
_entity_poly.pdbx_strand_id
1 'polypeptide(L)' 'MAKEKITRDMPLAEVVHKYPAAADILMSEGIHCIGCMASHFENLEEGLMAHGKDEKEIIDLLKRMNKAAEKKA' A
#
# COMPACT_ATOMS: atom_id res chain seq x y z
N MET A 1 -2.45 -9.28 21.16
CA MET A 1 -2.04 -9.55 19.77
C MET A 1 -1.84 -8.20 19.11
N ALA A 2 -0.61 -7.82 18.79
CA ALA A 2 -0.36 -6.59 18.07
C ALA A 2 -0.90 -6.77 16.65
N LYS A 3 -1.95 -6.03 16.28
CA LYS A 3 -2.43 -5.97 14.89
C LYS A 3 -1.24 -5.53 14.03
N GLU A 4 -0.79 -6.40 13.12
CA GLU A 4 0.18 -5.99 12.10
C GLU A 4 -0.45 -4.86 11.29
N LYS A 5 0.19 -3.69 11.33
CA LYS A 5 -0.27 -2.46 10.71
C LYS A 5 0.56 -2.24 9.46
N ILE A 6 -0.09 -1.88 8.36
CA ILE A 6 0.57 -1.43 7.14
C ILE A 6 1.29 -0.12 7.44
N THR A 7 2.61 -0.09 7.23
CA THR A 7 3.45 1.10 7.36
C THR A 7 4.02 1.50 6.01
N ARG A 8 4.49 2.76 5.92
CA ARG A 8 4.93 3.39 4.67
C ARG A 8 6.25 2.82 4.14
N ASP A 9 7.06 2.29 5.05
CA ASP A 9 8.37 1.67 4.87
C ASP A 9 8.28 0.20 4.45
N MET A 10 7.08 -0.40 4.43
CA MET A 10 6.91 -1.77 3.98
C MET A 10 7.19 -1.90 2.48
N PRO A 11 7.83 -3.01 2.03
CA PRO A 11 7.97 -3.30 0.62
C PRO A 11 6.60 -3.32 -0.06
N LEU A 12 6.46 -2.63 -1.19
CA LEU A 12 5.17 -2.52 -1.89
C LEU A 12 4.61 -3.90 -2.26
N ALA A 13 5.48 -4.78 -2.76
CA ALA A 13 5.13 -6.17 -3.06
C ALA A 13 4.57 -6.89 -1.81
N GLU A 14 5.22 -6.76 -0.65
CA GLU A 14 4.76 -7.38 0.59
C GLU A 14 3.36 -6.89 0.98
N VAL A 15 3.09 -5.58 0.87
CA VAL A 15 1.78 -5.01 1.19
C VAL A 15 0.69 -5.61 0.31
N VAL A 16 0.94 -5.70 -1.01
CA VAL A 16 -0.03 -6.25 -1.98
C VAL A 16 -0.26 -7.75 -1.73
N HIS A 17 0.79 -8.51 -1.40
CA HIS A 17 0.69 -9.94 -1.13
C HIS A 17 0.01 -10.26 0.22
N LYS A 18 0.35 -9.54 1.29
CA LYS A 18 -0.19 -9.78 2.64
C LYS A 18 -1.58 -9.19 2.84
N TYR A 19 -1.89 -8.08 2.18
CA TYR A 19 -3.14 -7.35 2.38
C TYR A 19 -3.90 -7.17 1.07
N PRO A 20 -4.65 -8.18 0.60
CA PRO A 20 -5.44 -8.07 -0.63
C PRO A 20 -6.40 -6.87 -0.65
N ALA A 21 -6.97 -6.51 0.51
CA ALA A 21 -7.83 -5.34 0.61
C ALA A 21 -7.08 -4.00 0.43
N ALA A 22 -5.78 -3.97 0.75
CA ALA A 22 -4.93 -2.82 0.44
C ALA A 22 -4.58 -2.76 -1.05
N ALA A 23 -4.33 -3.91 -1.68
CA ALA A 23 -4.13 -4.01 -3.12
C ALA A 23 -5.33 -3.46 -3.91
N ASP A 24 -6.56 -3.78 -3.51
CA ASP A 24 -7.78 -3.25 -4.13
C ASP A 24 -7.83 -1.71 -4.06
N ILE A 25 -7.42 -1.13 -2.93
CA ILE A 25 -7.35 0.33 -2.76
C ILE A 25 -6.28 0.95 -3.66
N LEU A 26 -5.07 0.36 -3.70
CA LEU A 26 -3.98 0.84 -4.55
C LEU A 26 -4.38 0.80 -6.04
N MET A 27 -5.02 -0.29 -6.48
CA MET A 27 -5.55 -0.40 -7.85
C MET A 27 -6.61 0.66 -8.16
N SER A 28 -7.48 0.96 -7.20
CA SER A 28 -8.51 2.02 -7.34
C SER A 28 -7.90 3.41 -7.50
N GLU A 29 -6.68 3.61 -6.98
CA GLU A 29 -5.90 4.84 -7.07
C GLU A 29 -4.96 4.86 -8.29
N GLY A 30 -5.07 3.87 -9.19
CA GLY A 30 -4.28 3.77 -10.42
C GLY A 30 -2.92 3.10 -10.26
N ILE A 31 -2.59 2.60 -9.07
CA ILE A 31 -1.30 1.97 -8.77
C ILE A 31 -1.40 0.48 -9.06
N HIS A 32 -0.93 0.09 -10.25
CA HIS A 32 -0.95 -1.28 -10.71
C HIS A 32 0.40 -1.96 -10.45
N CYS A 33 0.52 -2.64 -9.31
CA CYS A 33 1.80 -3.22 -8.87
C CYS A 33 2.17 -4.53 -9.59
N ILE A 34 1.19 -5.31 -10.07
CA ILE A 34 1.32 -6.74 -10.44
C ILE A 34 2.25 -7.02 -11.65
N GLY A 35 2.83 -6.00 -12.29
CA GLY A 35 3.81 -6.18 -13.37
C GLY A 35 4.93 -5.14 -13.42
N CYS A 36 5.02 -4.27 -12.41
CA CYS A 36 6.04 -3.23 -12.41
C CYS A 36 7.33 -3.77 -11.81
N MET A 37 8.42 -3.83 -12.59
CA MET A 37 9.75 -4.21 -12.08
C MET A 37 10.22 -3.31 -10.93
N ALA A 38 9.75 -2.05 -10.86
CA ALA A 38 10.06 -1.14 -9.77
C ALA A 38 9.48 -1.60 -8.41
N SER A 39 8.32 -2.27 -8.42
CA SER A 39 7.62 -2.72 -7.20
C SER A 39 8.40 -3.74 -6.36
N HIS A 40 9.41 -4.37 -6.96
CA HIS A 40 10.32 -5.29 -6.28
C HIS A 40 11.44 -4.58 -5.51
N PHE A 41 11.71 -3.30 -5.82
CA PHE A 41 12.83 -2.54 -5.27
C PHE A 41 12.40 -1.28 -4.52
N GLU A 42 11.10 -0.98 -4.46
CA GLU A 42 10.54 0.19 -3.78
C GLU A 42 9.74 -0.18 -2.52
N ASN A 43 9.71 0.74 -1.56
CA ASN A 43 8.73 0.71 -0.48
C ASN A 43 7.39 1.36 -0.90
N LEU A 44 6.38 1.22 -0.05
CA LEU A 44 5.04 1.74 -0.31
C LEU A 44 5.03 3.27 -0.51
N GLU A 45 5.76 4.04 0.29
CA GLU A 45 5.85 5.49 0.16
C GLU A 45 6.51 5.90 -1.16
N GLU A 46 7.65 5.30 -1.50
CA GLU A 46 8.38 5.56 -2.75
C GLU A 46 7.51 5.26 -3.98
N GLY A 47 6.81 4.12 -3.99
CA GLY A 47 5.88 3.79 -5.08
C GLY A 47 4.72 4.76 -5.18
N LEU A 48 4.14 5.18 -4.06
CA LEU A 48 3.08 6.19 -4.07
C LEU A 48 3.58 7.55 -4.59
N MET A 49 4.77 7.98 -4.16
CA MET A 49 5.40 9.23 -4.61
C MET A 49 5.76 9.18 -6.10
N ALA A 50 6.26 8.06 -6.61
CA ALA A 50 6.55 7.86 -8.03
C ALA A 50 5.30 8.00 -8.91
N HIS A 51 4.12 7.74 -8.31
CA HIS A 51 2.80 7.92 -8.92
C HIS A 51 2.15 9.28 -8.59
N GLY A 52 2.92 10.23 -8.07
CA GLY A 52 2.48 11.61 -7.88
C GLY A 52 1.65 11.87 -6.63
N LYS A 53 1.63 10.94 -5.67
CA LYS A 53 0.95 11.14 -4.39
C LYS A 53 1.80 12.00 -3.45
N ASP A 54 1.14 12.96 -2.79
CA ASP A 54 1.78 13.76 -1.75
C ASP A 54 1.74 13.07 -0.37
N GLU A 55 2.48 13.60 0.61
CA GLU A 55 2.55 13.05 1.97
C GLU A 55 1.17 12.92 2.62
N LYS A 56 0.26 13.87 2.35
CA LYS A 56 -1.09 13.87 2.93
C LYS A 56 -1.94 12.75 2.33
N GLU A 57 -1.87 12.56 1.01
CA GLU A 57 -2.53 11.45 0.32
C GLU A 57 -1.99 10.11 0.80
N ILE A 58 -0.68 9.97 0.95
CA ILE A 58 -0.04 8.74 1.46
C ILE A 58 -0.54 8.40 2.86
N ILE A 59 -0.62 9.39 3.76
CA ILE A 59 -1.17 9.20 5.11
C ILE A 59 -2.64 8.76 5.07
N ASP A 60 -3.45 9.34 4.17
CA ASP A 60 -4.86 8.95 4.02
C ASP A 60 -5.00 7.52 3.49
N LEU A 61 -4.21 7.16 2.48
CA LEU A 61 -4.15 5.81 1.93
C LEU A 61 -3.73 4.80 2.99
N LEU A 62 -2.70 5.08 3.78
CA LEU A 62 -2.29 4.21 4.89
C LEU A 62 -3.42 3.99 5.88
N LYS A 63 -4.20 5.02 6.22
CA LYS A 63 -5.38 4.87 7.10
C LYS A 63 -6.46 4.01 6.46
N ARG A 64 -6.76 4.22 5.18
CA ARG A 64 -7.76 3.45 4.43
C ARG A 64 -7.35 1.98 4.32
N MET A 65 -6.10 1.70 3.97
CA MET A 65 -5.54 0.36 3.86
C MET A 65 -5.55 -0.37 5.20
N ASN A 66 -5.10 0.29 6.28
CA ASN A 66 -5.15 -0.29 7.62
C ASN A 66 -6.59 -0.60 8.07
N LYS A 67 -7.52 0.33 7.86
CA LYS A 67 -8.93 0.12 8.17
C LYS A 67 -9.55 -1.04 7.36
N ALA A 68 -9.14 -1.21 6.11
CA ALA A 68 -9.60 -2.29 5.25
C ALA A 68 -9.01 -3.65 5.66
N ALA A 69 -7.72 -3.68 6.03
CA ALA A 69 -7.04 -4.86 6.54
C ALA A 69 -7.69 -5.38 7.84
N GLU A 70 -8.11 -4.47 8.73
CA GLU A 70 -8.78 -4.84 9.99
C GLU A 70 -10.19 -5.42 9.80
N LYS A 71 -10.85 -5.17 8.67
CA LYS A 71 -12.21 -5.65 8.41
C LYS A 71 -12.28 -7.06 7.80
N LYS A 72 -11.13 -7.62 7.41
CA LYS A 72 -11.00 -8.97 6.85
C LYS A 72 -10.32 -9.97 7.79
N ALA A 73 -10.08 -9.56 9.05
CA ALA A 73 -9.56 -10.42 10.12
C ALA A 73 -10.69 -11.08 10.92
#